data_AF-A0A950R1B1-F1
#
_entry.id   AF-A0A950R1B1-F1
#
_cell.length_a   1.000
_cell.length_b   1.000
_cell.length_c   1.000
_cell.angle_alpha   90.00
_cell.angle_beta   90.00
_cell.angle_gamma   90.00
#
_symmetry.space_group_name_H-M   'P 1'
#
loop_
_entity.id
_entity.type
_entity.pdbx_description
1 polymer ?
#
loop_
_entity_poly.entity_id
_entity_poly.type
_entity_poly.pdbx_seq_one_letter_code
_entity_poly.pdbx_strand_id
1 'polypeptide(L)'
;MKAQGRLFTAATLYLGLTAAFAAQQAAPDAPDRLTVNIDTQQTAAPVSKYLYGGFIEHIGTLIYRSLWSEMVDDRKFYFPISSKDTELPASASARPARMPLRKWRPVGPDGAVVMDKNHPFVGDQSPRIELDGTTPHGIQQSGLMLLKGKQYTGRVY
;
A
#
# COMPACT_ATOMS: atom_id res chain seq x y z
N MET A 1 -8.13 73.76 -42.13
CA MET A 1 -9.51 73.55 -42.64
C MET A 1 -10.13 72.37 -41.89
N LYS A 2 -11.27 72.60 -41.22
CA LYS A 2 -12.40 71.69 -40.82
C LYS A 2 -12.05 70.22 -40.46
N ALA A 3 -12.52 69.60 -39.38
CA ALA A 3 -13.80 69.73 -38.66
C ALA A 3 -13.72 69.08 -37.27
N GLN A 4 -14.70 69.43 -36.43
CA GLN A 4 -14.94 68.89 -35.09
C GLN A 4 -15.59 67.49 -35.11
N GLY A 5 -15.40 66.73 -34.03
CA GLY A 5 -16.22 65.56 -33.69
C GLY A 5 -16.28 65.36 -32.18
N ARG A 6 -17.46 65.51 -31.58
CA ARG A 6 -17.75 65.36 -30.15
C ARG A 6 -17.95 63.89 -29.75
N LEU A 7 -17.61 63.61 -28.50
CA LEU A 7 -18.09 62.58 -27.55
C LEU A 7 -18.98 61.45 -28.07
N PHE A 8 -18.69 60.21 -27.65
CA PHE A 8 -19.64 59.34 -26.93
C PHE A 8 -18.91 58.31 -26.03
N THR A 9 -19.26 58.35 -24.73
CA THR A 9 -19.36 57.28 -23.72
C THR A 9 -18.78 55.89 -23.98
N ALA A 10 -18.00 55.38 -23.02
CA ALA A 10 -18.42 54.23 -22.19
C ALA A 10 -17.53 54.13 -20.94
N ALA A 11 -18.12 54.46 -19.79
CA ALA A 11 -17.61 54.08 -18.50
C ALA A 11 -17.69 52.56 -18.36
N THR A 12 -16.62 51.91 -17.92
CA THR A 12 -16.72 50.60 -17.28
C THR A 12 -15.95 50.67 -15.97
N LEU A 13 -16.72 50.92 -14.93
CA LEU A 13 -16.36 50.80 -13.53
C LEU A 13 -15.70 49.44 -13.28
N TYR A 14 -14.41 49.44 -12.94
CA TYR A 14 -13.77 48.33 -12.23
C TYR A 14 -14.32 48.31 -10.80
N LEU A 15 -15.49 47.71 -10.60
CA LEU A 15 -16.08 47.55 -9.27
C LEU A 15 -15.67 46.20 -8.67
N GLY A 16 -14.69 46.27 -7.75
CA GLY A 16 -14.68 45.51 -6.51
C GLY A 16 -14.79 43.98 -6.59
N LEU A 17 -13.68 43.32 -6.96
CA LEU A 17 -13.41 41.93 -6.56
C LEU A 17 -12.40 41.92 -5.40
N THR A 18 -12.75 42.58 -4.29
CA THR A 18 -11.99 42.49 -3.05
C THR A 18 -12.97 42.30 -1.89
N ALA A 19 -12.67 41.31 -1.05
CA ALA A 19 -13.35 40.94 0.20
C ALA A 19 -14.52 39.95 0.09
N ALA A 20 -14.20 38.72 -0.29
CA ALA A 20 -14.79 37.55 0.36
C ALA A 20 -13.68 36.66 0.93
N PHE A 21 -12.75 37.24 1.69
CA PHE A 21 -12.15 36.50 2.79
C PHE A 21 -13.29 36.30 3.78
N ALA A 22 -13.94 35.13 3.70
CA ALA A 22 -14.73 34.65 4.82
C ALA A 22 -13.84 34.78 6.06
N ALA A 23 -14.29 35.59 7.02
CA ALA A 23 -13.62 35.73 8.28
C ALA A 23 -13.44 34.32 8.84
N GLN A 24 -12.21 33.82 8.80
CA GLN A 24 -11.83 32.67 9.59
C GLN A 24 -12.09 33.12 11.02
N GLN A 25 -13.20 32.66 11.62
CA GLN A 25 -13.43 32.89 13.04
C GLN A 25 -12.20 32.35 13.73
N ALA A 26 -11.44 33.25 14.35
CA ALA A 26 -10.33 32.87 15.19
C ALA A 26 -10.88 31.86 16.19
N ALA A 27 -10.26 30.68 16.26
CA ALA A 27 -10.55 29.77 17.36
C ALA A 27 -10.34 30.57 18.66
N PRO A 28 -11.27 30.50 19.63
CA PRO A 28 -11.09 31.21 20.89
C PRO A 28 -9.72 30.86 21.47
N ASP A 29 -8.99 31.87 21.95
CA ASP A 29 -7.71 31.67 22.60
C ASP A 29 -7.90 30.67 23.75
N ALA A 30 -7.02 29.67 23.81
CA ALA A 30 -7.00 28.77 24.94
C ALA A 30 -6.74 29.61 26.22
N PRO A 31 -7.49 29.39 27.31
CA PRO A 31 -7.33 30.21 28.50
C PRO A 31 -5.92 30.06 29.06
N ASP A 32 -5.37 31.16 29.61
CA ASP A 32 -4.07 31.19 30.28
C ASP A 32 -3.97 30.15 31.41
N ARG A 33 -5.11 29.74 31.97
CA ARG A 33 -5.20 28.72 33.02
C ARG A 33 -6.41 27.81 32.86
N LEU A 34 -6.15 26.51 32.77
CA LEU A 34 -7.14 25.45 32.90
C LEU A 34 -7.11 24.88 34.32
N THR A 35 -8.26 24.86 35.00
CA THR A 35 -8.41 24.21 36.30
C THR A 35 -9.22 22.93 36.14
N VAL A 36 -8.68 21.79 36.56
CA VAL A 36 -9.37 20.49 36.58
C VAL A 36 -9.56 20.08 38.04
N ASN A 37 -10.82 19.90 38.47
CA ASN A 37 -11.17 19.42 39.80
C ASN A 37 -11.55 17.94 39.73
N ILE A 38 -10.98 17.12 40.61
CA ILE A 38 -11.29 15.69 40.71
C ILE A 38 -12.04 15.46 42.03
N ASP A 39 -13.27 14.99 41.95
CA ASP A 39 -14.04 14.56 43.13
C ASP A 39 -13.76 13.08 43.40
N THR A 40 -13.14 12.79 44.55
CA THR A 40 -12.79 11.42 44.96
C THR A 40 -13.94 10.68 45.64
N GLN A 41 -15.05 11.36 45.95
CA GLN A 41 -16.24 10.75 46.53
C GLN A 41 -17.20 10.20 45.47
N GLN A 42 -16.99 10.54 44.20
CA GLN A 42 -17.81 10.06 43.08
C GLN A 42 -17.13 8.91 42.36
N THR A 43 -17.72 7.71 42.46
CA THR A 43 -17.26 6.53 41.73
C THR A 43 -18.12 6.31 40.48
N ALA A 44 -17.48 6.32 39.31
CA ALA A 44 -18.14 6.00 38.04
C ALA A 44 -18.30 4.49 37.84
N ALA A 45 -18.97 4.09 36.74
CA ALA A 45 -19.05 2.69 36.35
C ALA A 45 -17.64 2.08 36.17
N PRO A 46 -17.45 0.77 36.45
CA PRO A 46 -16.18 0.11 36.24
C PRO A 46 -15.68 0.26 34.81
N VAL A 47 -14.38 0.53 34.65
CA VAL A 47 -13.75 0.57 33.32
C VAL A 47 -13.82 -0.81 32.69
N SER A 48 -14.32 -0.88 31.46
CA SER A 48 -14.41 -2.13 30.72
C SER A 48 -13.03 -2.74 30.50
N LYS A 49 -12.90 -4.06 30.74
CA LYS A 49 -11.68 -4.82 30.41
C LYS A 49 -11.36 -4.85 28.91
N TYR A 50 -12.30 -4.45 28.06
CA TYR A 50 -12.15 -4.37 26.61
C TYR A 50 -11.96 -2.92 26.11
N LEU A 51 -11.71 -1.97 27.01
CA LEU A 51 -11.42 -0.58 26.60
C LEU A 51 -10.21 -0.50 25.67
N TYR A 52 -9.23 -1.39 25.87
CA TYR A 52 -8.05 -1.49 25.03
C TYR A 52 -8.07 -2.80 24.23
N GLY A 53 -7.77 -2.69 22.94
CA GLY A 53 -7.70 -3.80 22.00
C GLY A 53 -6.87 -3.43 20.78
N GLY A 54 -6.64 -4.42 19.91
CA GLY A 54 -5.93 -4.23 18.65
C GLY A 54 -6.84 -4.50 17.45
N PHE A 55 -6.63 -3.77 16.37
CA PHE A 55 -7.18 -4.06 15.06
C PHE A 55 -6.04 -4.58 14.16
N ILE A 56 -6.30 -5.65 13.42
CA ILE A 56 -5.35 -6.22 12.46
C ILE A 56 -6.03 -6.44 11.12
N GLU A 57 -5.34 -6.10 10.04
CA GLU A 57 -5.75 -6.41 8.67
C GLU A 57 -4.51 -6.63 7.79
N HIS A 58 -4.73 -7.01 6.53
CA HIS A 58 -3.67 -7.19 5.53
C HIS A 58 -3.18 -5.83 4.98
N ILE A 59 -2.76 -4.92 5.86
CA ILE A 59 -2.20 -3.62 5.51
C ILE A 59 -0.68 -3.63 5.67
N GLY A 60 0.03 -3.15 4.65
CA GLY A 60 1.49 -3.07 4.66
C GLY A 60 2.15 -4.43 4.95
N THR A 61 3.14 -4.42 5.85
CA THR A 61 3.89 -5.61 6.27
C THR A 61 3.34 -6.28 7.53
N LEU A 62 2.15 -5.89 8.01
CA LEU A 62 1.64 -6.38 9.29
C LEU A 62 1.45 -7.91 9.29
N ILE A 63 0.75 -8.42 8.28
CA ILE A 63 0.51 -9.87 8.15
C ILE A 63 1.70 -10.54 7.47
N TYR A 64 2.06 -10.09 6.28
CA TYR A 64 3.19 -10.63 5.52
C TYR A 64 4.51 -10.09 6.04
N ARG A 65 5.43 -10.97 6.43
CA ARG A 65 6.80 -10.64 6.90
C ARG A 65 6.88 -9.98 8.29
N SER A 66 5.81 -10.05 9.08
CA SER A 66 5.82 -9.72 10.50
C SER A 66 5.07 -10.80 11.29
N LEU A 67 3.74 -10.72 11.39
CA LEU A 67 2.97 -11.63 12.23
C LEU A 67 3.01 -13.09 11.72
N TRP A 68 2.96 -13.32 10.41
CA TRP A 68 3.10 -14.67 9.87
C TRP A 68 4.57 -15.05 9.73
N SER A 69 4.92 -16.23 10.25
CA SER A 69 6.26 -16.81 10.11
C SER A 69 6.55 -17.39 8.71
N GLU A 70 5.61 -17.29 7.77
CA GLU A 70 5.84 -17.62 6.37
C GLU A 70 6.90 -16.69 5.77
N MET A 71 7.94 -17.27 5.21
CA MET A 71 9.08 -16.53 4.67
C MET A 71 9.03 -16.38 3.16
N VAL A 72 8.22 -17.18 2.46
CA VAL A 72 8.12 -17.20 1.01
C VAL A 72 6.83 -16.53 0.56
N ASP A 73 6.94 -15.52 -0.30
CA ASP A 73 5.76 -14.91 -0.92
C ASP A 73 5.28 -15.74 -2.11
N ASP A 74 4.01 -15.58 -2.47
CA ASP A 74 3.41 -16.30 -3.60
C ASP A 74 3.68 -17.81 -3.56
N ARG A 75 3.65 -18.40 -2.35
CA ARG A 75 4.00 -19.80 -2.08
C ARG A 75 3.10 -20.85 -2.75
N LYS A 76 2.07 -20.40 -3.47
CA LYS A 76 1.13 -21.22 -4.24
C LYS A 76 1.11 -20.84 -5.73
N PHE A 77 2.08 -20.05 -6.18
CA PHE A 77 2.29 -19.70 -7.59
C PHE A 77 1.05 -19.10 -8.28
N TYR A 78 0.41 -18.15 -7.59
CA TYR A 78 -0.70 -17.40 -8.16
C TYR A 78 -0.23 -16.50 -9.31
N PHE A 79 0.97 -15.92 -9.21
CA PHE A 79 1.54 -15.09 -10.27
C PHE A 79 2.45 -15.90 -11.21
N PRO A 80 2.57 -15.48 -12.48
CA PRO A 80 3.52 -16.10 -13.41
C PRO A 80 4.97 -15.94 -12.94
N ILE A 81 5.80 -16.94 -13.27
CA ILE A 81 7.25 -16.90 -13.07
C ILE A 81 7.90 -16.43 -14.37
N SER A 82 8.57 -15.28 -14.35
CA SER A 82 9.24 -14.70 -15.52
C SER A 82 10.39 -13.80 -15.11
N SER A 83 11.44 -13.67 -15.93
CA SER A 83 12.48 -12.65 -15.72
C SER A 83 11.94 -11.23 -15.88
N LYS A 84 10.86 -11.04 -16.65
CA LYS A 84 10.29 -9.73 -16.94
C LYS A 84 9.38 -9.28 -15.80
N ASP A 85 9.42 -7.99 -15.53
CA ASP A 85 8.40 -7.39 -14.68
C ASP A 85 7.13 -7.17 -15.49
N THR A 86 6.07 -7.92 -15.15
CA THR A 86 4.73 -7.60 -15.63
C THR A 86 4.31 -6.27 -15.03
N GLU A 87 4.04 -5.30 -15.89
CA GLU A 87 3.47 -4.02 -15.51
C GLU A 87 2.06 -4.29 -14.98
N LEU A 88 1.83 -3.97 -13.71
CA LEU A 88 0.48 -4.05 -13.15
C LEU A 88 -0.39 -3.01 -13.85
N PRO A 89 -1.64 -3.33 -14.24
CA PRO A 89 -2.53 -2.33 -14.79
C PRO A 89 -2.66 -1.15 -13.82
N ALA A 90 -2.69 0.09 -14.33
CA ALA A 90 -2.67 1.33 -13.53
C ALA A 90 -3.79 1.43 -12.47
N SER A 91 -4.84 0.61 -12.55
CA SER A 91 -5.87 0.49 -11.52
C SER A 91 -5.42 -0.25 -10.25
N ALA A 92 -4.37 -1.07 -10.33
CA ALA A 92 -3.77 -1.80 -9.21
C ALA A 92 -2.73 -0.95 -8.45
N SER A 93 -2.08 0.01 -9.11
CA SER A 93 -1.16 0.97 -8.48
C SER A 93 -1.87 2.01 -7.59
N ALA A 94 -3.20 2.13 -7.69
CA ALA A 94 -4.01 3.04 -6.89
C ALA A 94 -4.45 2.46 -5.52
N ARG A 95 -3.98 1.26 -5.14
CA ARG A 95 -4.26 0.69 -3.81
C ARG A 95 -3.04 0.86 -2.90
N PRO A 96 -2.91 1.98 -2.17
CA PRO A 96 -1.77 2.25 -1.29
C PRO A 96 -1.59 1.26 -0.12
N ALA A 97 -2.48 0.28 0.03
CA ALA A 97 -2.52 -0.63 1.19
C ALA A 97 -1.89 -2.01 0.97
N ARG A 98 -1.58 -2.43 -0.27
CA ARG A 98 -1.04 -3.78 -0.53
C ARG A 98 0.47 -3.77 -0.69
N MET A 99 1.16 -4.45 0.21
CA MET A 99 2.60 -4.68 0.13
C MET A 99 2.94 -5.51 -1.11
N PRO A 100 3.93 -5.11 -1.93
CA PRO A 100 4.32 -5.87 -3.11
C PRO A 100 4.98 -7.19 -2.72
N LEU A 101 4.40 -8.29 -3.16
CA LEU A 101 4.97 -9.63 -2.97
C LEU A 101 6.31 -9.76 -3.71
N ARG A 102 7.26 -10.48 -3.11
CA ARG A 102 8.47 -10.94 -3.82
C ARG A 102 8.03 -11.86 -4.96
N LYS A 103 8.58 -11.62 -6.14
CA LYS A 103 8.31 -12.42 -7.33
C LYS A 103 9.24 -13.62 -7.38
N TRP A 104 8.69 -14.76 -7.76
CA TRP A 104 9.50 -15.87 -8.24
C TRP A 104 10.13 -15.52 -9.59
N ARG A 105 11.39 -15.89 -9.78
CA ARG A 105 12.15 -15.71 -11.02
C ARG A 105 12.70 -17.06 -11.48
N PRO A 106 12.82 -17.28 -12.80
CA PRO A 106 13.50 -18.46 -13.29
C PRO A 106 15.00 -18.40 -12.94
N VAL A 107 15.58 -19.57 -12.71
CA VAL A 107 17.01 -19.83 -12.79
C VAL A 107 17.23 -20.51 -14.15
N GLY A 108 18.16 -19.98 -14.95
CA GLY A 108 18.31 -20.37 -16.36
C GLY A 108 17.48 -19.48 -17.31
N PRO A 109 17.23 -19.93 -18.56
CA PRO A 109 16.47 -19.18 -19.54
C PRO A 109 14.99 -19.06 -19.16
N ASP A 110 14.32 -18.00 -19.60
CA ASP A 110 12.90 -17.74 -19.30
C ASP A 110 11.97 -18.88 -19.72
N GLY A 111 12.31 -19.59 -20.80
CA GLY A 111 11.51 -20.72 -21.30
C GLY A 111 11.66 -22.00 -20.49
N ALA A 112 12.57 -22.07 -19.51
CA ALA A 112 12.76 -23.25 -18.68
C ALA A 112 11.61 -23.49 -17.70
N VAL A 113 10.79 -22.46 -17.42
CA VAL A 113 9.69 -22.55 -16.47
C VAL A 113 8.37 -22.21 -17.17
N VAL A 114 7.42 -23.13 -17.10
CA VAL A 114 6.06 -22.92 -17.62
C VAL A 114 5.04 -23.12 -16.51
N MET A 115 3.97 -22.33 -16.54
CA MET A 115 2.86 -22.48 -15.60
C MET A 115 1.89 -23.54 -16.15
N ASP A 116 2.01 -24.77 -15.65
CA ASP A 116 1.19 -25.91 -16.07
C ASP A 116 -0.18 -25.90 -15.36
N LYS A 117 -1.24 -26.17 -16.11
CA LYS A 117 -2.63 -26.20 -15.64
C LYS A 117 -3.27 -27.59 -15.67
N ASN A 118 -2.55 -28.61 -16.15
CA ASN A 118 -3.14 -29.94 -16.35
C ASN A 118 -3.44 -30.63 -15.01
N HIS A 119 -2.49 -30.62 -14.08
CA HIS A 119 -2.61 -31.24 -12.75
C HIS A 119 -1.97 -30.37 -11.66
N PRO A 120 -2.52 -29.19 -11.35
CA PRO A 120 -1.96 -28.33 -10.32
C PRO A 120 -2.10 -28.96 -8.94
N PHE A 121 -1.08 -28.79 -8.09
CA PHE A 121 -1.15 -29.25 -6.70
C PHE A 121 -2.17 -28.44 -5.88
N VAL A 122 -2.20 -27.12 -6.10
CA VAL A 122 -3.15 -26.18 -5.50
C VAL A 122 -3.45 -25.04 -6.48
N GLY A 123 -4.65 -24.45 -6.39
CA GLY A 123 -5.05 -23.35 -7.28
C GLY A 123 -5.18 -23.79 -8.74
N ASP A 124 -4.93 -22.86 -9.65
CA ASP A 124 -5.20 -23.06 -11.09
C ASP A 124 -3.97 -23.55 -11.87
N GLN A 125 -2.78 -23.53 -11.26
CA GLN A 125 -1.53 -23.82 -11.95
C GLN A 125 -0.41 -24.26 -10.99
N SER A 126 0.62 -24.91 -11.54
CA SER A 126 1.86 -25.24 -10.83
C SER A 126 3.06 -25.04 -11.77
N PRO A 127 4.22 -24.60 -11.27
CA PRO A 127 5.40 -24.44 -12.12
C PRO A 127 5.92 -25.81 -12.57
N ARG A 128 6.09 -25.98 -13.87
CA ARG A 128 6.83 -27.09 -14.47
C ARG A 128 8.16 -26.55 -14.96
N ILE A 129 9.24 -27.19 -14.52
CA ILE A 129 10.61 -26.82 -14.87
C ILE A 129 11.12 -27.85 -15.87
N GLU A 130 11.32 -27.43 -17.12
CA GLU A 130 11.95 -28.26 -18.15
C GLU A 130 13.46 -28.32 -17.89
N LEU A 131 14.07 -29.49 -18.02
CA LEU A 131 15.51 -29.69 -17.78
C LEU A 131 16.22 -30.04 -19.08
N ASP A 132 17.44 -29.54 -19.30
CA ASP A 132 18.27 -29.89 -20.47
C ASP A 132 19.53 -30.71 -20.13
N GLY A 133 19.79 -30.93 -18.83
CA GLY A 133 20.92 -31.71 -18.33
C GLY A 133 22.29 -31.02 -18.41
N THR A 134 22.37 -29.81 -18.94
CA THR A 134 23.62 -29.07 -19.18
C THR A 134 23.68 -27.74 -18.44
N THR A 135 22.53 -27.10 -18.20
CA THR A 135 22.43 -25.83 -17.48
C THR A 135 21.49 -25.95 -16.27
N PRO A 136 21.80 -25.28 -15.15
CA PRO A 136 20.90 -25.27 -13.99
C PRO A 136 19.59 -24.55 -14.33
N HIS A 137 18.47 -25.28 -14.22
CA HIS A 137 17.12 -24.75 -14.36
C HIS A 137 16.39 -24.80 -13.01
N GLY A 138 15.58 -23.78 -12.73
CA GLY A 138 14.83 -23.74 -11.49
C GLY A 138 14.06 -22.45 -11.27
N ILE A 139 13.70 -22.21 -10.02
CA ILE A 139 13.03 -20.98 -9.58
C ILE A 139 13.72 -20.43 -8.33
N GLN A 140 13.72 -19.11 -8.19
CA GLN A 140 14.31 -18.43 -7.05
C GLN A 140 13.44 -17.24 -6.61
N GLN A 141 13.50 -16.93 -5.32
CA GLN A 141 12.91 -15.72 -4.76
C GLN A 141 13.97 -15.03 -3.90
N SER A 142 14.27 -13.77 -4.21
CA SER A 142 15.26 -12.97 -3.48
C SER A 142 14.62 -12.14 -2.37
N GLY A 143 15.45 -11.53 -1.51
CA GLY A 143 14.97 -10.68 -0.41
C GLY A 143 14.41 -11.45 0.79
N LEU A 144 14.80 -12.72 0.97
CA LEU A 144 14.58 -13.45 2.22
C LEU A 144 15.57 -12.94 3.29
N MET A 145 15.09 -12.65 4.50
CA MET A 145 15.95 -12.28 5.63
C MET A 145 16.37 -13.54 6.39
N LEU A 146 17.67 -13.85 6.38
CA LEU A 146 18.24 -14.99 7.08
C LEU A 146 19.11 -14.52 8.25
N LEU A 147 19.00 -15.21 9.38
CA LEU A 147 19.79 -14.95 10.59
C LEU A 147 20.89 -16.00 10.71
N LYS A 148 22.13 -15.57 10.89
CA LYS A 148 23.28 -16.46 11.07
C LYS A 148 23.02 -17.41 12.25
N GLY A 149 23.21 -18.71 12.01
CA GLY A 149 23.04 -19.77 13.02
C GLY A 149 21.58 -20.15 13.31
N LYS A 150 20.60 -19.50 12.69
CA LYS A 150 19.18 -19.88 12.82
C LYS A 150 18.85 -21.00 11.85
N GLN A 151 18.17 -22.03 12.35
CA GLN A 151 17.61 -23.10 11.53
C GLN A 151 16.26 -22.67 10.93
N TYR A 152 16.01 -23.14 9.71
CA TYR A 152 14.79 -22.86 8.94
C TYR A 152 14.23 -24.16 8.41
N THR A 153 12.92 -24.31 8.47
CA THR A 153 12.21 -25.48 7.93
C THR A 153 11.56 -25.08 6.63
N GLY A 154 11.96 -25.74 5.54
CA GLY A 154 11.35 -25.60 4.22
C GLY A 154 10.57 -26.86 3.83
N ARG A 155 9.55 -26.69 2.99
CA ARG A 155 8.82 -27.80 2.38
C ARG A 155 8.41 -27.45 0.96
N VAL A 156 8.63 -28.38 0.06
CA VAL A 156 8.21 -28.35 -1.35
C VAL A 156 7.50 -29.67 -1.64
N TYR A 157 6.50 -29.63 -2.50
CA TYR A 157 5.70 -30.78 -2.93
C TYR A 157 5.82 -30.95 -4.44
#